data_AF-A0A4P5WWN6-F1
#
_entry.id   AF-A0A4P5WWN6-F1
#
_cell.length_a   1.000
_cell.length_b   1.000
_cell.length_c   1.000
_cell.angle_alpha   90.00
_cell.angle_beta   90.00
_cell.angle_gamma   90.00
#
_symmetry.space_group_name_H-M   'P 1'
#
loop_
_entity.id
_entity.type
_entity.pdbx_description
1 polymer ?
#
loop_
_entity_poly.entity_id
_entity_poly.type
_entity_poly.pdbx_seq_one_letter_code
_entity_poly.pdbx_strand_id
1 'polypeptide(L)'
;MIVVLPTIVAGELWFRAYIGGGLVERFGTVPGVLMTSALFALVRLDPGLMLPAFLVGVVVHMAYLATRSLAIPILMHGVVTLAVAPASRMHVMPGTGMPATGYAAAIGLVVIAGVILYRTRVPSATVAQAG
;
A
#
# COMPACT_ATOMS: atom_id res chain seq x y z
N MET A 1 -17.71 -10.88 -7.32
CA MET A 1 -16.96 -9.59 -7.37
C MET A 1 -17.57 -8.51 -6.47
N ILE A 2 -18.89 -8.51 -6.21
CA ILE A 2 -19.59 -7.48 -5.43
C ILE A 2 -19.11 -7.35 -3.97
N VAL A 3 -18.64 -8.43 -3.32
CA VAL A 3 -18.18 -8.41 -1.92
C VAL A 3 -16.76 -7.82 -1.75
N VAL A 4 -15.94 -7.78 -2.80
CA VAL A 4 -14.52 -7.43 -2.70
C VAL A 4 -14.28 -5.92 -2.53
N LEU A 5 -15.11 -5.10 -3.18
CA LEU A 5 -15.02 -3.64 -3.13
C LEU A 5 -15.25 -3.08 -1.71
N PRO A 6 -16.32 -3.46 -1.00
CA PRO A 6 -16.54 -3.02 0.38
C PRO A 6 -15.39 -3.35 1.31
N THR A 7 -14.79 -4.55 1.18
CA THR A 7 -13.69 -4.99 2.04
C THR A 7 -12.42 -4.18 1.78
N ILE A 8 -12.13 -3.85 0.51
CA ILE A 8 -10.98 -3.00 0.15
C ILE A 8 -11.21 -1.59 0.68
N VAL A 9 -12.38 -0.99 0.46
CA VAL A 9 -12.67 0.38 0.90
C VAL A 9 -12.62 0.50 2.43
N ALA A 10 -13.24 -0.43 3.15
CA ALA A 10 -13.22 -0.45 4.61
C ALA A 10 -11.80 -0.67 5.15
N GLY A 11 -11.04 -1.58 4.54
CA GLY A 11 -9.63 -1.80 4.87
C GLY A 11 -8.80 -0.54 4.71
N GLU A 12 -8.86 0.12 3.55
CA GLU A 12 -8.09 1.34 3.30
C GLU A 12 -8.49 2.48 4.25
N LEU A 13 -9.79 2.66 4.54
CA LEU A 13 -10.25 3.67 5.49
C LEU A 13 -9.70 3.39 6.90
N TRP A 14 -9.78 2.15 7.36
CA TRP A 14 -9.32 1.74 8.68
C TRP A 14 -7.80 1.89 8.83
N PHE A 15 -7.04 1.37 7.88
CA PHE A 15 -5.58 1.41 7.94
C PHE A 15 -5.02 2.81 7.72
N ARG A 16 -5.64 3.67 6.90
CA ARG A 16 -5.09 5.00 6.57
C ARG A 16 -5.63 6.11 7.44
N ALA A 17 -6.94 6.26 7.44
CA ALA A 17 -7.57 7.41 8.07
C ALA A 17 -7.59 7.24 9.59
N TYR A 18 -7.83 6.01 10.08
CA TYR A 18 -7.93 5.75 11.51
C TYR A 18 -6.58 5.37 12.14
N ILE A 19 -6.03 4.20 11.79
CA ILE A 19 -4.77 3.71 12.36
C ILE A 19 -3.59 4.56 11.89
N GLY A 20 -3.46 4.74 10.58
CA GLY A 20 -2.34 5.45 9.96
C GLY A 20 -2.22 6.90 10.41
N GLY A 21 -3.34 7.64 10.41
CA GLY A 21 -3.39 9.00 10.92
C GLY A 21 -2.87 9.11 12.36
N GLY A 22 -3.40 8.28 13.26
CA GLY A 22 -2.99 8.29 14.67
C GLY A 22 -1.53 7.87 14.90
N LEU A 23 -1.01 6.91 14.13
CA LEU A 23 0.39 6.47 14.25
C LEU A 23 1.37 7.49 13.66
N VAL A 24 1.03 8.11 12.52
CA VAL A 24 1.84 9.16 11.92
C VAL A 24 1.88 10.41 12.79
N GLU A 25 0.77 10.77 13.43
CA GLU A 25 0.69 11.89 14.37
C GLU A 25 1.54 11.67 15.63
N ARG A 26 1.54 10.44 16.18
CA ARG A 26 2.24 10.12 17.42
C ARG A 26 3.72 9.80 17.26
N PHE A 27 4.10 9.11 16.19
CA PHE A 27 5.46 8.59 16.01
C PHE A 27 6.20 9.26 14.84
N GLY A 28 5.50 10.03 14.01
CA GLY A 28 6.06 10.64 12.80
C GLY A 28 5.83 9.80 11.55
N THR A 29 6.13 10.38 10.39
CA THR A 29 5.76 9.84 9.07
C THR A 29 6.36 8.46 8.80
N VAL A 30 7.67 8.27 9.00
CA VAL A 30 8.35 7.02 8.67
C VAL A 30 7.90 5.85 9.57
N PRO A 31 7.97 5.94 10.91
CA PRO A 31 7.52 4.83 11.77
C PRO A 31 6.01 4.60 11.65
N GLY A 32 5.19 5.65 11.49
CA GLY A 32 3.75 5.51 11.29
C GLY A 32 3.41 4.71 10.03
N VAL A 33 4.04 5.03 8.90
CA VAL A 33 3.87 4.28 7.64
C VAL A 33 4.29 2.82 7.80
N LEU A 34 5.45 2.55 8.39
CA LEU A 34 5.96 1.19 8.55
C LEU A 34 5.06 0.35 9.46
N MET A 35 4.66 0.89 10.61
CA MET A 35 3.79 0.18 11.56
C MET A 35 2.42 -0.10 10.97
N THR A 36 1.80 0.88 10.29
CA THR A 36 0.53 0.65 9.59
C THR A 36 0.66 -0.40 8.50
N SER A 37 1.76 -0.39 7.74
CA SER A 37 2.00 -1.36 6.66
C SER A 37 2.26 -2.76 7.21
N ALA A 38 2.89 -2.87 8.37
CA ALA A 38 3.05 -4.14 9.08
C ALA A 38 1.70 -4.69 9.56
N LEU A 39 0.84 -3.85 10.14
CA LEU A 39 -0.52 -4.26 10.54
C LEU A 39 -1.35 -4.69 9.34
N PHE A 40 -1.25 -3.98 8.22
CA PHE A 40 -1.91 -4.34 6.97
C PHE A 40 -1.44 -5.70 6.43
N ALA A 41 -0.13 -5.97 6.48
CA ALA A 41 0.44 -7.26 6.12
C ALA A 41 0.02 -8.39 7.06
N LEU A 42 -0.06 -8.13 8.37
CA LEU A 42 -0.46 -9.13 9.38
C LEU A 42 -1.89 -9.61 9.22
N VAL A 43 -2.78 -8.76 8.69
CA VAL A 43 -4.16 -9.17 8.36
C VAL A 43 -4.21 -10.12 7.16
N ARG A 44 -3.15 -10.20 6.35
CA ARG A 44 -2.98 -11.32 5.42
C ARG A 44 -2.55 -12.54 6.23
N LEU A 45 -3.51 -13.43 6.51
CA LEU A 45 -3.30 -14.70 7.21
C LEU A 45 -2.45 -15.73 6.42
N ASP A 46 -1.97 -15.37 5.22
CA ASP A 46 -1.11 -16.18 4.39
C ASP A 46 0.33 -15.65 4.44
N PRO A 47 1.29 -16.41 5.02
CA PRO A 47 2.69 -16.01 5.12
C PRO A 47 3.34 -15.65 3.78
N GLY A 48 2.96 -16.32 2.68
CA GLY A 48 3.49 -16.04 1.35
C GLY A 48 3.07 -14.66 0.82
N LEU A 49 1.92 -14.16 1.29
CA LEU A 49 1.37 -12.86 0.93
C LEU A 49 1.78 -11.72 1.86
N MET A 50 2.33 -12.01 3.04
CA MET A 50 2.67 -10.98 4.03
C MET A 50 3.72 -9.99 3.51
N LEU A 51 4.83 -10.48 2.94
CA LEU A 51 5.90 -9.60 2.44
C LEU A 51 5.43 -8.72 1.25
N PRO A 52 4.78 -9.27 0.21
CA PRO A 52 4.18 -8.45 -0.84
C PRO A 52 3.16 -7.44 -0.30
N ALA A 53 2.31 -7.86 0.65
CA ALA A 53 1.32 -6.97 1.24
C ALA A 53 1.94 -5.85 2.07
N PHE A 54 3.05 -6.10 2.77
CA PHE A 54 3.80 -5.07 3.48
C PHE A 54 4.33 -4.00 2.54
N LEU A 55 5.00 -4.41 1.45
CA LEU A 55 5.56 -3.47 0.47
C LEU A 55 4.46 -2.64 -0.20
N VAL A 56 3.36 -3.28 -0.57
CA VAL A 56 2.18 -2.61 -1.11
C VAL A 56 1.61 -1.64 -0.06
N GLY A 57 1.48 -2.08 1.20
CA GLY A 57 1.03 -1.24 2.31
C GLY A 57 1.83 0.07 2.40
N VAL A 58 3.17 -0.01 2.36
CA VAL A 58 4.06 1.15 2.43
C VAL A 58 3.79 2.11 1.27
N VAL A 59 3.82 1.59 0.05
CA VAL A 59 3.63 2.37 -1.17
C VAL A 59 2.31 3.10 -1.18
N VAL A 60 1.26 2.34 -0.91
CA VAL A 60 -0.08 2.88 -1.02
C VAL A 60 -0.25 3.89 0.13
N HIS A 61 0.25 3.65 1.35
CA HIS A 61 0.27 4.63 2.46
C HIS A 61 0.98 5.93 2.07
N MET A 62 2.15 5.85 1.46
CA MET A 62 2.86 7.02 0.95
C MET A 62 2.05 7.79 -0.11
N ALA A 63 1.34 7.08 -1.00
CA ALA A 63 0.45 7.70 -1.98
C ALA A 63 -0.72 8.45 -1.30
N TYR A 64 -1.28 7.92 -0.20
CA TYR A 64 -2.29 8.63 0.58
C TYR A 64 -1.72 9.89 1.25
N LEU A 65 -0.53 9.83 1.84
CA LEU A 65 0.07 11.00 2.47
C LEU A 65 0.44 12.10 1.46
N ALA A 66 0.83 11.71 0.25
CA ALA A 66 1.14 12.67 -0.81
C ALA A 66 -0.08 13.27 -1.49
N THR A 67 -1.14 12.49 -1.68
CA THR A 67 -2.34 12.95 -2.42
C THR A 67 -3.47 13.40 -1.50
N ARG A 68 -3.43 13.04 -0.21
CA ARG A 68 -4.53 13.16 0.76
C ARG A 68 -5.87 12.61 0.29
N SER A 69 -5.83 11.72 -0.71
CA SER A 69 -7.01 11.10 -1.31
C SER A 69 -7.07 9.63 -0.94
N LEU A 70 -8.22 9.15 -0.50
CA LEU A 70 -8.48 7.73 -0.29
C LEU A 70 -8.76 6.99 -1.60
N ALA A 71 -9.18 7.69 -2.65
CA ALA A 71 -9.47 7.08 -3.94
C ALA A 71 -8.21 6.50 -4.60
N ILE A 72 -7.08 7.23 -4.54
CA ILE A 72 -5.79 6.78 -5.08
C ILE A 72 -5.37 5.43 -4.47
N PRO A 73 -5.35 5.28 -3.13
CA PRO A 73 -5.13 4.00 -2.49
C PRO A 73 -6.06 2.86 -2.85
N ILE A 74 -7.37 3.14 -2.87
CA ILE A 74 -8.38 2.13 -3.15
C ILE A 74 -8.17 1.57 -4.56
N LEU A 75 -7.87 2.44 -5.54
CA LEU A 75 -7.56 2.03 -6.90
C LEU A 75 -6.27 1.22 -6.96
N MET A 76 -5.18 1.68 -6.34
CA MET A 76 -3.89 0.98 -6.33
C MET A 76 -4.00 -0.41 -5.68
N HIS A 77 -4.63 -0.49 -4.50
CA HIS A 77 -4.83 -1.77 -3.83
C HIS A 77 -5.79 -2.68 -4.60
N GLY A 78 -6.83 -2.13 -5.24
CA GLY A 78 -7.73 -2.86 -6.13
C GLY A 78 -7.00 -3.51 -7.31
N VAL A 79 -6.11 -2.76 -7.99
CA VAL A 79 -5.31 -3.27 -9.11
C VAL A 79 -4.37 -4.38 -8.67
N VAL A 80 -3.65 -4.20 -7.57
CA VAL A 80 -2.73 -5.22 -7.03
C VAL A 80 -3.50 -6.48 -6.64
N THR A 81 -4.62 -6.32 -5.93
CA THR A 81 -5.45 -7.45 -5.51
C THR A 81 -6.01 -8.20 -6.72
N LEU A 82 -6.43 -7.50 -7.78
CA LEU A 82 -6.90 -8.13 -9.01
C LEU A 82 -5.78 -8.87 -9.75
N ALA A 83 -4.57 -8.31 -9.79
CA ALA A 83 -3.41 -8.94 -10.42
C ALA A 83 -2.94 -10.20 -9.67
N VAL A 84 -3.02 -10.19 -8.33
CA VAL A 84 -2.55 -11.28 -7.47
C VAL A 84 -3.63 -12.34 -7.24
N ALA A 85 -4.92 -12.00 -7.32
CA ALA A 85 -6.03 -12.93 -7.02
C ALA A 85 -6.07 -14.21 -7.88
N PRO A 86 -5.79 -14.19 -9.19
CA PRO A 86 -5.70 -15.42 -9.99
C PRO A 86 -4.56 -16.32 -9.53
N ALA A 87 -3.40 -15.73 -9.22
CA ALA A 87 -2.21 -16.43 -8.75
C ALA A 87 -2.40 -17.06 -7.35
N SER A 88 -3.09 -16.36 -6.44
CA SER A 88 -3.39 -16.89 -5.11
C SER A 88 -4.43 -18.01 -5.13
N ARG A 89 -5.36 -18.03 -6.10
CA ARG A 89 -6.31 -19.15 -6.28
C ARG A 89 -5.67 -20.43 -6.79
N MET A 90 -4.50 -20.32 -7.43
CA MET A 90 -3.71 -21.48 -7.86
C MET A 90 -2.78 -22.01 -6.75
N HIS A 91 -2.57 -21.24 -5.67
CA HIS A 91 -1.74 -21.59 -4.51
C HIS A 91 -2.43 -22.49 -3.47
N VAL A 92 -3.43 -23.28 -3.89
CA VAL A 92 -4.13 -24.26 -3.04
C VAL A 92 -3.24 -25.48 -2.72
N MET A 93 -2.03 -25.57 -3.29
CA MET A 93 -1.05 -26.61 -2.95
C MET A 93 -0.08 -26.10 -1.87
N PRO A 94 0.00 -26.75 -0.68
CA PRO A 94 0.95 -26.39 0.34
C PRO A 94 2.39 -26.58 -0.18
N GLY A 95 3.18 -25.50 -0.21
CA GLY A 95 4.62 -25.58 -0.49
C GLY A 95 5.11 -24.92 -1.79
N THR A 96 4.22 -24.46 -2.68
CA THR A 96 4.66 -23.54 -3.75
C THR A 96 4.78 -22.15 -3.15
N GLY A 97 5.95 -21.52 -3.27
CA GLY A 97 6.11 -20.10 -2.97
C GLY A 97 5.42 -19.25 -4.03
N MET A 98 5.05 -18.02 -3.67
CA MET A 98 4.35 -17.09 -4.56
C MET A 98 4.95 -17.08 -5.98
N PRO A 99 4.12 -17.12 -7.03
CA PRO A 99 4.63 -17.08 -8.39
C PRO A 99 5.30 -15.73 -8.63
N ALA A 100 6.38 -15.71 -9.41
CA ALA A 100 7.20 -14.52 -9.67
C ALA A 100 6.39 -13.29 -10.10
N THR A 101 5.21 -13.49 -10.68
CA THR A 101 4.25 -12.46 -11.08
C THR A 101 3.73 -11.63 -9.90
N GLY A 102 3.52 -12.22 -8.72
CA GLY A 102 3.07 -11.51 -7.53
C GLY A 102 4.14 -10.55 -7.00
N TYR A 103 5.39 -11.01 -6.95
CA TYR A 103 6.53 -10.17 -6.60
C TYR A 103 6.80 -9.08 -7.64
N ALA A 104 6.73 -9.41 -8.92
CA ALA A 104 6.92 -8.44 -10.01
C ALA A 104 5.86 -7.33 -9.98
N ALA A 105 4.59 -7.65 -9.69
CA ALA A 105 3.53 -6.66 -9.57
C ALA A 105 3.75 -5.73 -8.35
N ALA A 106 4.16 -6.28 -7.21
CA ALA A 106 4.48 -5.48 -6.02
C ALA A 106 5.68 -4.55 -6.27
N ILE A 107 6.76 -5.06 -6.86
CA ILE A 107 7.96 -4.28 -7.21
C ILE A 107 7.59 -3.20 -8.25
N GLY A 108 6.82 -3.56 -9.28
CA GLY A 108 6.35 -2.62 -10.29
C GLY A 108 5.55 -1.48 -9.68
N LEU A 109 4.63 -1.78 -8.76
CA LEU A 109 3.87 -0.75 -8.04
C LEU A 109 4.79 0.14 -7.18
N VAL A 110 5.74 -0.45 -6.45
CA VAL A 110 6.72 0.30 -5.63
C VAL A 110 7.53 1.25 -6.50
N VAL A 111 8.05 0.77 -7.63
CA VAL A 111 8.87 1.57 -8.54
C VAL A 111 8.03 2.67 -9.19
N ILE A 112 6.86 2.34 -9.73
CA ILE A 112 5.98 3.32 -10.40
C ILE A 112 5.54 4.39 -9.41
N ALA A 113 5.05 3.99 -8.23
CA ALA A 113 4.61 4.94 -7.21
C ALA A 113 5.78 5.75 -6.64
N GLY A 114 6.94 5.13 -6.40
CA GLY A 114 8.16 5.81 -5.99
C GLY A 114 8.59 6.86 -7.01
N VAL A 115 8.54 6.55 -8.31
CA VAL A 115 8.83 7.47 -9.40
C VAL A 115 7.80 8.60 -9.48
N ILE A 116 6.50 8.29 -9.36
CA ILE A 116 5.43 9.31 -9.37
C ILE A 116 5.58 10.25 -8.16
N LEU A 117 5.87 9.71 -6.98
CA LEU A 117 6.07 10.49 -5.75
C LEU A 117 7.34 11.33 -5.82
N TYR A 118 8.44 10.80 -6.35
CA TYR A 118 9.68 11.54 -6.58
C TYR A 118 9.46 12.70 -7.56
N ARG A 119 8.70 12.45 -8.64
CA ARG A 119 8.38 13.48 -9.65
C ARG A 119 7.39 14.53 -9.17
N THR A 120 6.49 14.19 -8.24
CA THR A 120 5.50 15.13 -7.69
C THR A 120 5.98 15.86 -6.43
N ARG A 121 7.10 15.45 -5.81
CA ARG A 121 7.75 16.14 -4.68
C ARG A 121 9.02 16.91 -5.07
N VAL A 122 8.92 17.81 -6.06
CA VAL A 122 9.80 18.99 -6.19
C VAL A 122 8.91 20.13 -6.70
N PRO A 123 8.75 21.28 -5.99
CA PRO A 123 9.81 22.04 -5.33
C PRO A 123 9.49 22.53 -3.89
N SER A 124 10.38 22.26 -2.93
CA SER A 124 10.42 22.95 -1.63
C SER A 124 11.44 24.10 -1.61
N ALA A 125 11.52 24.90 -2.69
CA ALA A 125 12.54 25.95 -2.82
C ALA A 125 12.00 27.38 -3.07
N THR A 126 10.69 27.63 -2.94
CA THR A 126 10.13 28.97 -3.22
C THR A 126 9.58 29.70 -1.97
N VAL A 127 9.51 29.04 -0.80
CA VAL A 127 8.99 29.68 0.43
C VAL A 127 10.08 30.35 1.28
N ALA A 128 11.37 30.21 0.91
CA ALA A 128 12.51 30.77 1.67
C ALA A 128 13.06 32.11 1.13
N GLN A 129 12.34 32.80 0.23
CA GLN A 129 12.79 34.07 -0.37
C GLN A 129 11.73 35.19 -0.31
N ALA A 130 10.69 35.04 0.51
CA ALA A 130 9.64 36.06 0.66
C ALA A 130 9.40 36.49 2.12
N GLY A 131 10.40 36.27 3.00
CA GLY A 131 10.42 36.77 4.37
C GLY A 131 11.46 37.87 4.52
#